data_AF-A0A9D1XSN3-F1
#
_entry.id   AF-A0A9D1XSN3-F1
#
_cell.length_a   1.000
_cell.length_b   1.000
_cell.length_c   1.000
_cell.angle_alpha   90.00
_cell.angle_beta   90.00
_cell.angle_gamma   90.00
#
_symmetry.space_group_name_H-M   'P 1'
#
loop_
_entity.id
_entity.type
_entity.pdbx_description
1 polymer ?
#
loop_
_entity_poly.entity_id
_entity_poly.type
_entity_poly.pdbx_seq_one_letter_code
_entity_poly.pdbx_strand_id
1 'polypeptide(L)'
;MELYHGSYMAIPSPEIIKGRFTKDFGEGFYCTSLKHQAEKWAKRYDTPVVNIYEYPTHQINFCTSKALAHITYKGYEEIKP
;
A
#
# COMPACT_ATOMS: atom_id res chain seq x y z
N MET A 1 -0.65 3.13 13.94
CA MET A 1 0.68 2.76 13.41
C MET A 1 0.80 3.22 11.97
N GLU A 2 2.02 3.50 11.54
CA GLU A 2 2.30 3.87 10.15
C GLU A 2 2.40 2.61 9.28
N LEU A 3 1.79 2.67 8.10
CA LEU A 3 1.74 1.62 7.10
C LEU A 3 2.21 2.15 5.75
N TYR A 4 2.94 1.31 5.01
CA TYR A 4 3.56 1.68 3.75
C TYR A 4 3.07 0.80 2.60
N HIS A 5 2.86 1.41 1.44
CA HIS A 5 2.52 0.70 0.20
C HIS A 5 3.40 1.19 -0.95
N GLY A 6 4.18 0.28 -1.53
CA GLY A 6 4.98 0.57 -2.71
C GLY A 6 4.13 0.55 -3.99
N SER A 7 4.32 1.53 -4.86
CA SER A 7 3.52 1.71 -6.09
C SER A 7 4.27 2.56 -7.11
N TYR A 8 3.62 2.86 -8.23
CA TYR A 8 4.12 3.78 -9.26
C TYR A 8 3.53 5.20 -9.15
N MET A 9 2.64 5.46 -8.18
CA MET A 9 1.96 6.76 -8.03
C MET A 9 1.42 6.97 -6.61
N ALA A 10 1.08 8.21 -6.28
CA ALA A 10 0.34 8.50 -5.06
C ALA A 10 -1.08 7.88 -5.11
N ILE A 11 -1.54 7.32 -3.99
CA ILE A 11 -2.86 6.68 -3.85
C ILE A 11 -3.57 7.26 -2.61
N PRO A 12 -4.18 8.46 -2.71
CA PRO A 12 -4.93 9.04 -1.59
C PRO A 12 -6.18 8.25 -1.20
N SER A 13 -6.73 7.50 -2.16
CA SER A 13 -7.93 6.67 -1.98
C SER A 13 -7.62 5.25 -2.44
N PRO A 14 -7.28 4.34 -1.50
CA PRO A 14 -6.93 2.97 -1.84
C PRO A 14 -8.16 2.21 -2.33
N GLU A 15 -7.96 1.32 -3.30
CA GLU A 15 -9.01 0.47 -3.86
C GLU A 15 -8.54 -0.99 -3.93
N ILE A 16 -9.49 -1.92 -3.85
CA ILE A 16 -9.24 -3.34 -4.08
C ILE A 16 -9.37 -3.61 -5.57
N ILE A 17 -8.23 -3.76 -6.23
CA ILE A 17 -8.17 -4.04 -7.67
C ILE A 17 -8.22 -5.56 -7.87
N LYS A 18 -9.18 -6.00 -8.68
CA LYS A 18 -9.26 -7.39 -9.13
C LYS A 18 -8.13 -7.67 -10.11
N GLY A 19 -7.12 -8.40 -9.65
CA GLY A 19 -5.99 -8.80 -10.46
C GLY A 19 -6.31 -10.01 -11.33
N ARG A 20 -5.63 -10.15 -12.46
CA ARG A 20 -5.65 -11.39 -13.27
C ARG A 20 -4.96 -12.57 -12.58
N PHE A 21 -4.13 -12.31 -11.58
CA PHE A 21 -3.35 -13.32 -10.85
C PHE A 21 -3.74 -13.32 -9.37
N THR A 22 -3.82 -14.51 -8.78
CA THR A 22 -4.03 -14.70 -7.35
C THR A 22 -2.72 -14.36 -6.61
N LYS A 23 -2.78 -13.38 -5.71
CA LYS A 23 -1.72 -13.15 -4.72
C LYS A 23 -1.89 -14.14 -3.57
N ASP A 24 -0.85 -14.32 -2.74
CA ASP A 24 -0.83 -15.27 -1.62
C ASP A 24 -2.02 -15.13 -0.65
N PHE A 25 -2.62 -13.93 -0.57
CA PHE A 25 -3.77 -13.64 0.29
C PHE A 25 -5.00 -13.11 -0.49
N GLY A 26 -5.06 -13.37 -1.81
CA GLY A 26 -6.19 -12.99 -2.66
C GLY A 26 -6.24 -11.51 -3.07
N GLU A 27 -7.43 -11.01 -3.38
CA GLU A 27 -7.66 -9.61 -3.72
C GLU A 27 -7.61 -8.73 -2.46
N GLY A 28 -6.86 -7.63 -2.53
CA GLY A 28 -6.73 -6.72 -1.40
C GLY A 28 -5.78 -5.58 -1.67
N PHE A 29 -5.81 -4.59 -0.79
CA PHE A 29 -4.81 -3.55 -0.72
C PHE A 29 -3.76 -3.95 0.32
N TYR A 30 -2.51 -4.06 -0.14
CA TYR A 30 -1.42 -4.64 0.63
C TYR A 30 -0.49 -3.55 1.14
N CYS A 31 -0.40 -3.44 2.46
CA CYS A 31 0.54 -2.58 3.15
C CYS A 31 1.60 -3.41 3.88
N THR A 32 2.58 -2.72 4.44
CA THR A 32 3.57 -3.28 5.36
C THR A 32 3.90 -2.25 6.43
N SER A 33 4.26 -2.68 7.63
CA SER A 33 4.83 -1.81 8.66
C SER A 33 6.32 -1.51 8.44
N LEU A 34 6.94 -2.16 7.45
CA LEU A 34 8.37 -2.07 7.18
C LEU A 34 8.62 -1.26 5.91
N LYS A 35 8.95 0.03 6.06
CA LYS A 35 9.17 0.96 4.94
C LYS A 35 10.10 0.41 3.85
N HIS A 36 11.22 -0.21 4.24
CA HIS A 36 12.19 -0.78 3.30
C HIS A 36 11.60 -1.87 2.39
N GLN A 37 10.53 -2.57 2.80
CA GLN A 37 9.85 -3.54 1.94
C GLN A 37 8.96 -2.84 0.90
N ALA A 38 8.27 -1.78 1.30
CA ALA A 38 7.49 -0.95 0.38
C ALA A 38 8.41 -0.26 -0.64
N GLU A 39 9.57 0.23 -0.23
CA GLU A 39 10.59 0.79 -1.13
C GLU A 39 11.08 -0.24 -2.16
N LYS A 40 11.49 -1.43 -1.70
CA LYS A 40 11.87 -2.53 -2.61
C LYS A 40 10.77 -2.86 -3.62
N TRP A 41 9.52 -2.85 -3.19
CA TRP A 41 8.38 -3.11 -4.07
C TRP A 41 8.16 -1.97 -5.08
N ALA A 42 8.25 -0.72 -4.63
CA ALA A 42 8.10 0.48 -5.45
C ALA A 42 9.18 0.58 -6.53
N LYS A 43 10.44 0.25 -6.21
CA LYS A 43 11.60 0.26 -7.13
C LYS A 43 11.45 -0.66 -8.38
N ARG A 44 10.37 -1.44 -8.48
CA ARG A 44 10.05 -2.23 -9.69
C ARG A 44 9.27 -1.43 -10.74
N TYR A 45 8.93 -0.17 -10.45
CA TYR A 45 8.27 0.75 -11.37
C TYR A 45 9.21 1.89 -11.76
N ASP A 46 8.97 2.48 -12.93
CA ASP A 46 9.77 3.62 -13.43
C ASP A 46 9.58 4.90 -12.61
N THR A 47 8.43 5.04 -11.96
CA THR A 47 8.07 6.18 -11.09
C THR A 47 7.82 5.71 -9.65
N PRO A 48 8.85 5.22 -8.95
CA PRO A 48 8.67 4.52 -7.68
C PRO A 48 8.21 5.47 -6.57
N VAL A 49 7.09 5.14 -5.93
CA VAL A 49 6.47 5.90 -4.84
C VAL A 49 6.13 4.99 -3.67
N VAL A 50 6.40 5.44 -2.45
CA VAL A 50 5.90 4.82 -1.21
C VAL A 50 4.77 5.67 -0.66
N ASN A 51 3.57 5.11 -0.63
CA ASN A 51 2.41 5.70 0.03
C ASN A 51 2.43 5.41 1.52
N ILE A 52 2.02 6.39 2.32
CA ILE A 52 2.04 6.35 3.78
C ILE A 52 0.60 6.47 4.29
N TYR A 53 0.21 5.55 5.18
CA TYR A 53 -1.09 5.50 5.81
C TYR A 53 -0.97 5.34 7.32
N GLU A 54 -2.04 5.67 8.02
CA GLU A 54 -2.20 5.44 9.45
C GLU A 54 -3.37 4.49 9.70
N TYR A 55 -3.14 3.46 10.54
CA TYR A 55 -4.17 2.51 10.96
C TYR A 55 -3.97 2.11 12.43
N PRO A 56 -5.01 1.97 13.26
CA PRO A 56 -4.84 1.76 14.71
C PRO A 56 -4.38 0.35 15.10
N THR A 57 -4.29 -0.60 14.16
CA THR A 57 -3.96 -2.01 14.45
C THR A 57 -2.85 -2.55 13.53
N HIS A 58 -2.38 -3.75 13.82
CA HIS A 58 -1.38 -4.50 13.03
C HIS A 58 -1.92 -5.11 11.72
N GLN A 59 -3.15 -4.77 11.31
CA GLN A 59 -3.68 -5.23 10.04
C GLN A 59 -2.92 -4.56 8.89
N ILE A 60 -2.35 -5.38 8.01
CA ILE A 60 -1.57 -4.95 6.85
C ILE A 60 -2.20 -5.34 5.51
N ASN A 61 -3.21 -6.21 5.51
CA ASN A 61 -3.96 -6.59 4.33
C ASN A 61 -5.43 -6.15 4.47
N PHE A 62 -5.93 -5.43 3.48
CA PHE A 62 -7.28 -4.87 3.47
C PHE A 62 -8.09 -5.46 2.30
N CYS A 63 -8.92 -6.45 2.62
CA CYS A 63 -9.69 -7.23 1.64
C CYS A 63 -11.15 -6.79 1.50
N THR A 64 -11.60 -5.73 2.20
CA THR A 64 -12.95 -5.19 2.05
C THR A 64 -12.94 -3.67 1.98
N SER A 65 -13.92 -3.08 1.29
CA SER A 65 -14.11 -1.62 1.26
C SER A 65 -14.32 -1.04 2.66
N LYS A 66 -14.98 -1.78 3.55
CA LYS A 66 -15.14 -1.38 4.96
C LYS A 66 -13.80 -1.27 5.67
N ALA A 67 -12.90 -2.23 5.48
CA ALA A 67 -11.57 -2.17 6.08
C ALA A 67 -10.73 -1.01 5.51
N LEU A 68 -10.82 -0.77 4.20
CA LEU A 68 -10.14 0.36 3.55
C LEU A 68 -10.64 1.72 4.04
N ALA A 69 -11.93 1.86 4.31
CA ALA A 69 -12.52 3.10 4.81
C ALA A 69 -11.97 3.56 6.17
N HIS A 70 -11.27 2.68 6.88
CA HIS A 70 -10.67 2.99 8.18
C HIS A 70 -9.17 3.30 8.11
N ILE A 71 -8.54 3.24 6.93
CA ILE A 71 -7.14 3.65 6.76
C ILE A 71 -7.09 5.14 6.41
N THR A 72 -6.19 5.87 7.06
CA THR A 72 -6.04 7.31 6.84
C THR A 72 -4.82 7.57 5.99
N TYR A 73 -4.97 8.21 4.83
CA TYR A 73 -3.84 8.62 4.00
C TYR A 73 -3.07 9.76 4.67
N LYS A 74 -1.74 9.64 4.74
CA LYS A 74 -0.84 10.65 5.33
C LYS A 74 0.01 11.36 4.30
N GLY A 75 0.23 10.74 3.13
CA GLY A 75 1.04 11.30 2.06
C GLY A 75 1.82 10.23 1.31
N TYR A 76 2.82 10.66 0.56
CA TYR A 76 3.71 9.77 -0.16
C TYR A 76 5.13 10.32 -0.22
N GLU A 77 6.09 9.44 -0.49
CA GLU A 77 7.47 9.78 -0.77
C GLU A 77 7.89 9.21 -2.13
N GLU A 78 8.55 10.05 -2.94
CA GLU A 78 9.23 9.60 -4.15
C GLU A 78 10.52 8.88 -3.79
N ILE A 79 10.75 7.72 -4.40
CA ILE A 79 11.97 6.95 -4.19
C ILE A 79 12.96 7.35 -5.27
N LYS A 80 14.08 7.94 -4.87
CA LYS A 80 15.17 8.19 -5.81
C LYS A 80 15.75 6.84 -6.30
N PRO A 81 16.16 6.75 -7.57
CA PRO A 81 16.79 5.55 -8.14
C PRO A 81 17.86 4.95 -7.20
#